data_AF-A0A525KKA5-F1
#
_entry.id   AF-A0A525KKA5-F1
#
_cell.length_a   1.000
_cell.length_b   1.000
_cell.length_c   1.000
_cell.angle_alpha   90.00
_cell.angle_beta   90.00
_cell.angle_gamma   90.00
#
_symmetry.space_group_name_H-M   'P 1'
#
loop_
_entity.id
_entity.type
_entity.pdbx_description
1 polymer ?
#
loop_
_entity_poly.entity_id
_entity_poly.type
_entity_poly.pdbx_seq_one_letter_code
_entity_poly.pdbx_strand_id
1 'polypeptide(L)'
;MTAFSFNGSAPLNNAEELEAALRHIGATRYHNLHPFHRLLHGGKLNKGQVQAWALNRYYYQSTIPLKDAVVISRFRDRGIRTEWRHRIEDHDGDVGTEGGIERWLKLTEGLGLDSAYVESAEGILPATRFAVEAYVHFVRNRTPLEAIASSLTELFAPNLHEERISGMLAHYDFVNPDIMS
;
A
#
# COMPACT_ATOMS: atom_id res chain seq x y z
N MET A 1 -17.16 -15.69 17.18
CA MET A 1 -17.19 -15.01 15.87
C MET A 1 -16.46 -13.69 16.02
N THR A 2 -15.31 -13.51 15.38
CA THR A 2 -14.59 -12.23 15.41
C THR A 2 -15.20 -11.28 14.39
N ALA A 3 -15.01 -9.96 14.55
CA ALA A 3 -15.39 -8.94 13.58
C ALA A 3 -14.78 -9.15 12.15
N PHE A 4 -13.93 -10.17 11.96
CA PHE A 4 -13.23 -10.50 10.73
C PHE A 4 -13.87 -11.61 9.87
N SER A 5 -14.99 -12.20 10.29
CA SER A 5 -15.62 -13.28 9.53
C SER A 5 -16.62 -12.72 8.53
N PHE A 6 -16.37 -12.91 7.23
CA PHE A 6 -17.42 -12.82 6.21
C PHE A 6 -18.45 -13.90 6.53
N ASN A 7 -19.73 -13.54 6.61
CA ASN A 7 -20.80 -14.50 6.88
C ASN A 7 -21.12 -15.26 5.58
N GLY A 8 -20.15 -16.03 5.10
CA GLY A 8 -20.24 -16.84 3.89
C GLY A 8 -20.94 -18.16 4.20
N SER A 9 -22.26 -18.13 4.39
CA SER A 9 -23.05 -19.36 4.47
C SER A 9 -23.56 -19.84 3.10
N ALA A 10 -23.42 -19.03 2.04
CA ALA A 10 -23.81 -19.40 0.68
C ALA A 10 -22.57 -19.74 -0.17
N PRO A 11 -22.56 -20.88 -0.90
CA PRO A 11 -21.49 -21.19 -1.85
C PRO A 11 -21.47 -20.14 -2.98
N LEU A 12 -20.27 -19.75 -3.41
CA LEU A 12 -20.06 -18.91 -4.60
C LEU A 12 -20.11 -19.83 -5.83
N ASN A 13 -21.04 -19.58 -6.74
CA ASN A 13 -21.36 -20.48 -7.84
C ASN A 13 -20.69 -20.11 -9.17
N ASN A 14 -20.18 -18.87 -9.29
CA ASN A 14 -19.53 -18.37 -10.50
C ASN A 14 -18.50 -17.27 -10.17
N ALA A 15 -17.76 -16.82 -11.20
CA ALA A 15 -16.72 -15.80 -11.06
C ALA A 15 -17.27 -14.41 -10.69
N GLU A 16 -18.46 -14.06 -11.15
CA GLU A 16 -19.10 -12.77 -10.87
C GLU A 16 -19.47 -12.65 -9.39
N GLU A 17 -20.01 -13.73 -8.80
CA GLU A 17 -20.32 -13.82 -7.37
C GLU A 17 -19.03 -13.70 -6.52
N LEU A 18 -17.93 -14.33 -6.96
CA LEU A 18 -16.63 -14.20 -6.29
C LEU A 18 -16.11 -12.77 -6.35
N GLU A 19 -16.15 -12.12 -7.51
CA GLU A 19 -15.72 -10.73 -7.65
C GLU A 19 -16.57 -9.78 -6.79
N ALA A 20 -17.89 -9.95 -6.79
CA ALA A 20 -18.79 -9.18 -5.95
C ALA A 20 -18.47 -9.33 -4.46
N ALA A 21 -18.18 -10.55 -4.01
CA ALA A 21 -17.76 -10.81 -2.63
C ALA A 21 -16.43 -10.13 -2.28
N LEU A 22 -15.43 -10.20 -3.17
CA LEU A 22 -14.14 -9.52 -3.00
C LEU A 22 -14.33 -7.99 -2.92
N ARG A 23 -15.16 -7.41 -3.81
CA ARG A 23 -15.47 -5.98 -3.79
C ARG A 23 -16.21 -5.54 -2.53
N HIS A 24 -17.08 -6.38 -1.99
CA HIS A 24 -17.75 -6.12 -0.71
C HIS A 24 -16.76 -5.98 0.46
N ILE A 25 -15.67 -6.76 0.47
CA ILE A 25 -14.61 -6.62 1.47
C ILE A 25 -13.98 -5.22 1.37
N GLY A 26 -13.64 -4.77 0.16
CA GLY A 26 -13.11 -3.42 -0.07
C GLY A 26 -14.07 -2.33 0.43
N ALA A 27 -15.34 -2.40 0.03
CA ALA A 27 -16.37 -1.43 0.39
C ALA A 27 -16.60 -1.29 1.90
N THR A 28 -16.32 -2.34 2.69
CA THR A 28 -16.60 -2.36 4.13
C THR A 28 -15.36 -2.31 5.01
N ARG A 29 -14.18 -2.63 4.48
CA ARG A 29 -12.94 -2.81 5.27
C ARG A 29 -11.73 -2.02 4.78
N TYR A 30 -11.80 -1.42 3.60
CA TYR A 30 -10.64 -0.72 3.07
C TYR A 30 -10.28 0.51 3.92
N HIS A 31 -9.00 0.88 3.94
CA HIS A 31 -8.48 1.84 4.92
C HIS A 31 -8.99 3.27 4.73
N ASN A 32 -9.70 3.56 3.64
CA ASN A 32 -10.30 4.86 3.39
C ASN A 32 -11.40 5.19 4.40
N LEU A 33 -12.01 4.15 4.98
CA LEU A 33 -12.98 4.25 6.06
C LEU A 33 -12.34 4.56 7.42
N HIS A 34 -11.02 4.40 7.56
CA HIS A 34 -10.33 4.60 8.82
C HIS A 34 -10.35 6.09 9.24
N PRO A 35 -10.58 6.42 10.54
CA PRO A 35 -10.62 7.81 10.99
C PRO A 35 -9.39 8.62 10.62
N PHE A 36 -8.19 8.02 10.73
CA PHE A 36 -6.93 8.69 10.34
C PHE A 36 -6.92 9.10 8.87
N HIS A 37 -7.45 8.26 7.96
CA HIS A 37 -7.53 8.60 6.54
C HIS A 37 -8.44 9.82 6.32
N ARG A 38 -9.61 9.84 6.97
CA ARG A 38 -10.53 10.98 6.90
C ARG A 38 -9.92 12.27 7.46
N LEU A 39 -9.15 12.18 8.56
CA LEU A 39 -8.45 13.34 9.10
C LEU A 39 -7.34 13.84 8.16
N LEU A 40 -6.58 12.93 7.58
CA LEU A 40 -5.52 13.25 6.61
C LEU A 40 -6.11 13.99 5.41
N HIS A 41 -7.12 13.42 4.75
CA HIS A 41 -7.71 14.00 3.54
C HIS A 41 -8.67 15.16 3.81
N GLY A 42 -9.21 15.27 5.02
CA GLY A 42 -10.04 16.40 5.44
C GLY A 42 -9.27 17.59 6.01
N GLY A 43 -7.93 17.59 5.94
CA GLY A 43 -7.12 18.73 6.37
C GLY A 43 -7.05 18.95 7.88
N LYS A 44 -7.25 17.89 8.68
CA LYS A 44 -7.38 18.02 10.15
C LYS A 44 -6.15 17.56 10.92
N LEU A 45 -5.10 17.17 10.23
CA LEU A 45 -3.83 16.80 10.86
C LEU A 45 -2.89 18.01 10.94
N ASN A 46 -2.00 18.01 11.93
CA ASN A 46 -0.87 18.94 11.94
C ASN A 46 0.30 18.38 11.12
N LYS A 47 1.31 19.22 10.84
CA LYS A 47 2.49 18.82 10.06
C LYS A 47 3.20 17.58 10.61
N GLY A 48 3.36 17.48 11.93
CA GLY A 48 3.99 16.31 12.58
C GLY A 48 3.23 15.01 12.37
N GLN A 49 1.89 15.06 12.37
CA GLN A 49 1.04 13.90 12.08
C GLN A 49 1.12 13.47 10.60
N VAL A 50 1.23 14.43 9.67
CA VAL A 50 1.43 14.14 8.24
C VAL A 50 2.83 13.55 8.00
N GLN A 51 3.87 14.11 8.63
CA GLN A 51 5.23 13.56 8.62
C GLN A 51 5.26 12.11 9.15
N ALA A 52 4.62 11.86 10.29
CA ALA A 52 4.54 10.52 10.87
C ALA A 52 3.85 9.53 9.92
N TRP A 53 2.76 9.95 9.27
CA TRP A 53 2.10 9.13 8.25
C TRP A 53 3.02 8.84 7.06
N ALA A 54 3.69 9.86 6.52
CA ALA A 54 4.57 9.70 5.35
C ALA A 54 5.75 8.77 5.66
N LEU A 55 6.43 8.97 6.80
CA LEU A 55 7.54 8.13 7.27
C LEU A 55 7.13 6.66 7.42
N ASN A 56 5.98 6.40 8.05
CA ASN A 56 5.51 5.03 8.24
C ASN A 56 5.00 4.40 6.94
N ARG A 57 4.39 5.20 6.06
CA ARG A 57 3.89 4.71 4.78
C ARG A 57 5.01 4.43 3.79
N TYR A 58 6.12 5.19 3.84
CA TYR A 58 7.34 4.89 3.09
C TYR A 58 7.80 3.45 3.35
N TYR A 59 7.88 3.01 4.62
CA TYR A 59 8.29 1.63 4.95
C TYR A 59 7.38 0.56 4.32
N TYR A 60 6.07 0.78 4.30
CA TYR A 60 5.16 -0.12 3.59
C TYR A 60 5.49 -0.17 2.10
N GLN A 61 5.69 0.99 1.46
CA GLN A 61 5.93 1.11 0.03
C GLN A 61 7.28 0.53 -0.40
N SER A 62 8.36 0.78 0.36
CA SER A 62 9.68 0.20 0.11
C SER A 62 9.74 -1.31 0.37
N THR A 63 8.78 -1.86 1.13
CA THR A 63 8.67 -3.31 1.37
C THR A 63 7.87 -4.05 0.28
N ILE A 64 7.07 -3.36 -0.53
CA ILE A 64 6.29 -3.99 -1.62
C ILE A 64 7.15 -4.80 -2.59
N PRO A 65 8.26 -4.29 -3.15
CA PRO A 65 9.10 -5.08 -4.06
C PRO A 65 9.70 -6.32 -3.39
N LEU A 66 10.02 -6.27 -2.09
CA LEU A 66 10.48 -7.45 -1.33
C LEU A 66 9.36 -8.49 -1.22
N LYS A 67 8.16 -8.06 -0.87
CA LYS A 67 6.95 -8.91 -0.85
C LYS A 67 6.72 -9.53 -2.23
N ASP A 68 6.81 -8.76 -3.30
CA ASP A 68 6.60 -9.26 -4.67
C ASP A 68 7.72 -10.20 -5.15
N ALA A 69 8.97 -9.98 -4.76
CA ALA A 69 10.06 -10.92 -5.01
C ALA A 69 9.81 -12.27 -4.31
N VAL A 70 9.30 -12.23 -3.07
CA VAL A 70 8.87 -13.45 -2.37
C VAL A 70 7.74 -14.15 -3.15
N VAL A 71 6.73 -13.43 -3.63
CA VAL A 71 5.66 -14.01 -4.47
C VAL A 71 6.25 -14.69 -5.71
N ILE A 72 7.11 -14.00 -6.47
CA ILE A 72 7.75 -14.53 -7.69
C ILE A 72 8.52 -15.83 -7.40
N SER A 73 9.22 -15.91 -6.27
CA SER A 73 9.99 -17.09 -5.87
C SER A 73 9.14 -18.36 -5.70
N ARG A 74 7.81 -18.21 -5.52
CA ARG A 74 6.85 -19.31 -5.32
C ARG A 74 6.43 -19.97 -6.62
N PHE A 75 6.71 -19.38 -7.79
CA PHE A 75 6.20 -19.86 -9.09
C PHE A 75 7.30 -20.38 -10.01
N ARG A 76 7.19 -21.66 -10.40
CA ARG A 76 8.04 -22.27 -11.44
C ARG A 76 7.59 -21.92 -12.86
N ASP A 77 6.32 -21.57 -13.03
CA ASP A 77 5.79 -21.11 -14.32
C ASP A 77 6.43 -19.79 -14.75
N ARG A 78 6.95 -19.73 -15.98
CA ARG A 78 7.63 -18.55 -16.52
C ARG A 78 6.64 -17.42 -16.84
N GLY A 79 5.42 -17.75 -17.28
CA GLY A 79 4.40 -16.77 -17.63
C GLY A 79 4.02 -15.94 -16.41
N ILE A 80 3.74 -16.61 -15.29
CA ILE A 80 3.41 -15.94 -14.01
C ILE A 80 4.55 -15.03 -13.55
N ARG A 81 5.81 -15.49 -13.61
CA ARG A 81 6.95 -14.64 -13.20
C ARG A 81 7.14 -13.42 -14.11
N THR A 82 6.96 -13.60 -15.42
CA THR A 82 7.05 -12.50 -16.39
C THR A 82 5.94 -11.48 -16.14
N GLU A 83 4.73 -11.95 -15.84
CA GLU A 83 3.61 -11.08 -15.52
C GLU A 83 3.81 -10.37 -14.18
N TRP A 84 4.36 -11.02 -13.16
CA TRP A 84 4.44 -10.41 -11.83
C TRP A 84 5.61 -9.42 -11.67
N ARG A 85 6.70 -9.57 -12.43
CA ARG A 85 7.93 -8.78 -12.23
C ARG A 85 7.77 -7.28 -12.47
N HIS A 86 6.83 -6.85 -13.34
CA HIS A 86 6.61 -5.43 -13.60
C HIS A 86 6.27 -4.66 -12.32
N ARG A 87 5.65 -5.33 -11.34
CA ARG A 87 5.32 -4.73 -10.04
C ARG A 87 6.56 -4.30 -9.26
N ILE A 88 7.66 -5.03 -9.40
CA ILE A 88 8.95 -4.66 -8.81
C ILE A 88 9.53 -3.48 -9.58
N GLU A 89 9.55 -3.56 -10.92
CA GLU A 89 10.03 -2.49 -11.82
C GLU A 89 9.26 -1.18 -11.58
N ASP A 90 7.95 -1.22 -11.36
CA ASP A 90 7.12 -0.05 -11.05
C ASP A 90 7.48 0.60 -9.70
N HIS A 91 7.97 -0.17 -8.73
CA HIS A 91 8.34 0.32 -7.40
C HIS A 91 9.79 0.78 -7.33
N ASP A 92 10.71 -0.04 -7.84
CA ASP A 92 12.16 0.19 -7.80
C ASP A 92 12.63 1.11 -8.92
N GLY A 93 11.94 1.08 -10.07
CA GLY A 93 12.42 1.68 -11.31
C GLY A 93 13.29 0.71 -12.12
N ASP A 94 14.04 1.26 -13.05
CA ASP A 94 15.03 0.53 -13.86
C ASP A 94 16.32 1.37 -13.96
N VAL A 95 17.33 0.86 -14.66
CA VAL A 95 18.60 1.57 -14.86
C VAL A 95 18.34 2.94 -15.52
N GLY A 96 18.52 3.99 -14.73
CA GLY A 96 18.34 5.37 -15.17
C GLY A 96 16.91 5.90 -15.08
N THR A 97 15.97 5.13 -14.52
CA THR A 97 14.58 5.57 -14.28
C THR A 97 14.18 5.32 -12.83
N GLU A 98 13.60 6.34 -12.20
CA GLU A 98 13.09 6.24 -10.83
C GLU A 98 11.76 5.47 -10.79
N GLY A 99 11.59 4.63 -9.77
CA GLY A 99 10.33 3.93 -9.49
C GLY A 99 9.40 4.70 -8.55
N GLY A 100 8.32 4.03 -8.15
CA GLY A 100 7.33 4.56 -7.22
C GLY A 100 7.87 4.86 -5.82
N ILE A 101 8.94 4.19 -5.37
CA ILE A 101 9.56 4.45 -4.05
C ILE A 101 10.13 5.86 -3.99
N GLU A 102 10.73 6.35 -5.08
CA GLU A 102 11.33 7.69 -5.08
C GLU A 102 10.32 8.82 -4.95
N ARG A 103 9.11 8.63 -5.50
CA ARG A 103 8.00 9.56 -5.25
C ARG A 103 7.64 9.65 -3.76
N TRP A 104 7.76 8.55 -3.02
CA TRP A 104 7.55 8.56 -1.57
C TRP A 104 8.69 9.21 -0.80
N LEU A 105 9.93 9.06 -1.28
CA LEU A 105 11.08 9.73 -0.68
C LEU A 105 11.01 11.25 -0.87
N LYS A 106 10.71 11.71 -2.10
CA LYS A 106 10.44 13.13 -2.42
C LYS A 106 9.32 13.72 -1.57
N LEU A 107 8.24 12.96 -1.33
CA LEU A 107 7.18 13.40 -0.42
C LEU A 107 7.70 13.60 1.01
N THR A 108 8.51 12.68 1.53
CA THR A 108 9.08 12.81 2.88
C THR A 108 10.06 13.98 2.99
N GLU A 109 10.89 14.21 1.98
CA GLU A 109 11.80 15.36 1.87
C GLU A 109 11.03 16.68 1.83
N GLY A 110 9.96 16.74 1.03
CA GLY A 110 9.07 17.89 0.95
C GLY A 110 8.39 18.23 2.27
N LEU A 111 8.16 17.23 3.11
CA LEU A 111 7.66 17.41 4.47
C LEU A 111 8.77 17.78 5.48
N GLY A 112 10.04 17.84 5.06
CA GLY A 112 11.19 18.23 5.87
C GLY A 112 11.82 17.07 6.66
N LEU A 113 11.67 15.84 6.19
CA LEU A 113 12.36 14.67 6.74
C LEU A 113 13.66 14.42 5.97
N ASP A 114 14.71 14.07 6.69
CA ASP A 114 15.99 13.65 6.10
C ASP A 114 15.85 12.27 5.43
N SER A 115 16.34 12.13 4.21
CA SER A 115 16.17 10.92 3.40
C SER A 115 16.87 9.72 4.03
N ALA A 116 18.08 9.91 4.58
CA ALA A 116 18.81 8.83 5.24
C ALA A 116 18.07 8.37 6.52
N TYR A 117 17.45 9.28 7.26
CA TYR A 117 16.57 8.95 8.38
C TYR A 117 15.34 8.14 7.94
N VAL A 118 14.68 8.54 6.84
CA VAL A 118 13.52 7.83 6.29
C VAL A 118 13.89 6.41 5.85
N GLU A 119 14.98 6.27 5.10
CA GLU A 119 15.51 5.00 4.58
C GLU A 119 15.97 4.07 5.70
N SER A 120 16.56 4.60 6.78
CA SER A 120 16.98 3.80 7.93
C SER A 120 15.82 3.06 8.61
N ALA A 121 14.60 3.56 8.43
CA ALA A 121 13.40 3.11 9.11
C ALA A 121 13.49 3.13 10.65
N GLU A 122 14.45 3.83 11.25
CA GLU A 122 14.63 3.84 12.72
C GLU A 122 13.44 4.52 13.44
N GLY A 123 12.83 5.51 12.79
CA GLY A 123 11.72 6.29 13.32
C GLY A 123 10.32 5.71 13.12
N ILE A 124 10.19 4.55 12.46
CA ILE A 124 8.86 3.98 12.20
C ILE A 124 8.26 3.38 13.48
N LEU A 125 6.93 3.34 13.54
CA LEU A 125 6.23 2.71 14.65
C LEU A 125 6.44 1.18 14.61
N PRO A 126 6.63 0.53 15.77
CA PRO A 126 6.71 -0.93 15.83
C PRO A 126 5.48 -1.62 15.22
N ALA A 127 4.29 -1.04 15.40
CA ALA A 127 3.06 -1.55 14.80
C ALA A 127 3.09 -1.54 13.27
N THR A 128 3.65 -0.49 12.66
CA THR A 128 3.86 -0.42 11.21
C THR A 128 4.80 -1.54 10.77
N ARG A 129 5.94 -1.67 11.45
CA ARG A 129 6.91 -2.73 11.15
C ARG A 129 6.25 -4.10 11.21
N PHE A 130 5.57 -4.43 12.31
CA PHE A 130 4.93 -5.73 12.46
C PHE A 130 3.84 -5.99 11.41
N ALA A 131 2.99 -5.01 11.09
CA ALA A 131 1.94 -5.17 10.10
C ALA A 131 2.50 -5.38 8.68
N VAL A 132 3.53 -4.60 8.31
CA VAL A 132 4.18 -4.69 7.00
C VAL A 132 4.94 -6.02 6.86
N GLU A 133 5.74 -6.39 7.86
CA GLU A 133 6.46 -7.67 7.87
C GLU A 133 5.52 -8.87 7.86
N ALA A 134 4.36 -8.77 8.52
CA ALA A 134 3.35 -9.82 8.47
C ALA A 134 2.86 -10.07 7.04
N TYR A 135 2.82 -9.05 6.17
CA TYR A 135 2.45 -9.22 4.76
C TYR A 135 3.51 -10.03 3.99
N VAL A 136 4.79 -9.70 4.17
CA VAL A 136 5.90 -10.47 3.57
C VAL A 136 5.86 -11.93 4.05
N HIS A 137 5.67 -12.15 5.35
CA HIS A 137 5.53 -13.51 5.90
C HIS A 137 4.28 -14.23 5.38
N PHE A 138 3.17 -13.53 5.19
CA PHE A 138 1.93 -14.10 4.67
C PHE A 138 2.15 -14.66 3.26
N VAL A 139 2.69 -13.86 2.33
CA VAL A 139 2.94 -14.32 0.95
C VAL A 139 4.01 -15.42 0.88
N ARG A 140 4.95 -15.43 1.84
CA ARG A 140 5.96 -16.49 1.96
C ARG A 140 5.35 -17.83 2.36
N ASN A 141 4.43 -17.82 3.32
CA ASN A 141 4.01 -19.02 4.04
C ASN A 141 2.65 -19.57 3.58
N ARG A 142 1.76 -18.73 3.05
CA ARG A 142 0.42 -19.14 2.58
C ARG A 142 0.45 -19.73 1.19
N THR A 143 -0.68 -20.28 0.74
CA THR A 143 -0.77 -20.87 -0.60
C THR A 143 -0.48 -19.80 -1.68
N PRO A 144 0.01 -20.19 -2.86
CA PRO A 144 0.21 -19.25 -3.96
C PRO A 144 -1.08 -18.48 -4.33
N LEU A 145 -2.25 -19.11 -4.21
CA LEU A 145 -3.54 -18.46 -4.40
C LEU A 145 -3.77 -17.34 -3.38
N GLU A 146 -3.57 -17.61 -2.09
CA GLU A 146 -3.72 -16.60 -1.04
C GLU A 146 -2.71 -15.45 -1.21
N ALA A 147 -1.48 -15.75 -1.63
CA ALA A 147 -0.46 -14.75 -1.91
C ALA A 147 -0.90 -13.81 -3.05
N ILE A 148 -1.41 -14.35 -4.16
CA ILE A 148 -1.97 -13.54 -5.25
C ILE A 148 -3.20 -12.75 -4.77
N ALA A 149 -4.15 -13.43 -4.12
CA ALA A 149 -5.41 -12.80 -3.68
C ALA A 149 -5.18 -11.65 -2.70
N SER A 150 -4.10 -11.68 -1.92
CA SER A 150 -3.76 -10.61 -0.98
C SER A 150 -3.37 -9.28 -1.65
N SER A 151 -3.02 -9.25 -2.94
CA SER A 151 -2.78 -8.00 -3.68
C SER A 151 -4.07 -7.32 -4.15
N LEU A 152 -5.22 -7.99 -4.08
CA LEU A 152 -6.49 -7.50 -4.63
C LEU A 152 -7.08 -6.28 -3.90
N THR A 153 -6.41 -5.76 -2.86
CA THR A 153 -6.67 -4.40 -2.38
C THR A 153 -6.50 -3.34 -3.48
N GLU A 154 -5.74 -3.65 -4.53
CA GLU A 154 -5.58 -2.83 -5.73
C GLU A 154 -6.88 -2.60 -6.50
N LEU A 155 -7.89 -3.48 -6.36
CA LEU A 155 -9.24 -3.23 -6.91
C LEU A 155 -9.91 -1.99 -6.32
N PHE A 156 -9.41 -1.48 -5.19
CA PHE A 156 -9.96 -0.36 -4.43
C PHE A 156 -9.05 0.87 -4.42
N ALA A 157 -7.83 0.76 -4.95
CA ALA A 157 -6.82 1.83 -4.92
C ALA A 157 -7.10 3.02 -5.86
N PRO A 158 -7.63 2.85 -7.10
CA PRO A 158 -7.74 3.94 -8.07
C PRO A 158 -8.55 5.14 -7.58
N ASN A 159 -9.71 4.92 -6.95
CA ASN A 159 -10.55 5.99 -6.41
C ASN A 159 -9.84 6.81 -5.32
N LEU A 160 -8.79 6.25 -4.70
CA LEU A 160 -8.09 6.88 -3.60
C LEU A 160 -6.95 7.79 -4.03
N HIS A 161 -6.28 7.52 -5.14
CA HIS A 161 -5.10 8.31 -5.54
C HIS A 161 -5.48 9.75 -5.91
N GLU A 162 -6.57 9.95 -6.65
CA GLU A 162 -7.08 11.28 -7.00
C GLU A 162 -7.59 12.05 -5.77
N GLU A 163 -8.35 11.39 -4.88
CA GLU A 163 -8.80 11.98 -3.61
C GLU A 163 -7.63 12.34 -2.69
N ARG A 164 -6.57 11.51 -2.69
CA ARG A 164 -5.39 11.73 -1.84
C ARG A 164 -4.64 13.00 -2.21
N ILE A 165 -4.30 13.15 -3.49
CA ILE A 165 -3.47 14.26 -3.98
C ILE A 165 -4.26 15.56 -3.89
N SER A 166 -5.50 15.57 -4.36
CA SER A 166 -6.36 16.76 -4.31
C SER A 166 -6.65 17.22 -2.87
N GLY A 167 -6.98 16.29 -1.96
CA GLY A 167 -7.29 16.63 -0.57
C GLY A 167 -6.08 17.16 0.21
N MET A 168 -4.88 16.59 -0.01
CA MET A 168 -3.67 17.07 0.66
C MET A 168 -3.25 18.45 0.14
N LEU A 169 -3.25 18.67 -1.17
CA LEU A 169 -2.91 19.97 -1.79
C LEU A 169 -3.90 21.07 -1.40
N ALA A 170 -5.19 20.74 -1.24
CA ALA A 170 -6.21 21.72 -0.88
C ALA A 170 -6.15 22.19 0.57
N HIS A 171 -5.52 21.43 1.47
CA HIS A 171 -5.66 21.63 2.91
C HIS A 171 -4.37 21.83 3.70
N TYR A 172 -3.21 21.49 3.14
CA TYR A 172 -1.92 21.68 3.80
C TYR A 172 -1.07 22.66 3.01
N ASP A 173 -0.80 23.83 3.60
CA ASP A 173 0.04 24.88 3.03
C ASP A 173 1.51 24.46 2.84
N PHE A 174 1.96 23.48 3.63
CA PHE A 174 3.27 22.84 3.52
C PHE A 174 3.30 21.69 2.49
N VAL A 175 2.20 21.42 1.78
CA VAL A 175 2.15 20.47 0.65
C VAL A 175 1.95 21.23 -0.64
N ASN A 176 2.79 20.98 -1.64
CA ASN A 176 2.72 21.62 -2.95
C ASN A 176 2.81 20.58 -4.08
N PRO A 177 2.51 20.96 -5.34
CA PRO A 177 2.55 20.01 -6.45
C PRO A 177 3.91 19.35 -6.66
N ASP A 178 5.01 20.09 -6.41
CA ASP A 178 6.38 19.59 -6.62
C ASP A 178 6.74 18.44 -5.67
N ILE A 179 6.14 18.39 -4.47
CA ILE A 179 6.35 17.30 -3.51
C ILE A 179 5.37 16.13 -3.70
N MET A 180 4.38 16.26 -4.58
CA MET A 180 3.33 15.27 -4.85
C MET A 180 3.43 14.66 -6.27
N SER A 181 4.37 15.13 -7.10
CA SER A 181 4.63 14.66 -8.48
C SER A 181 5.51 13.41 -8.53
#